data_AF-A0A7S7NKC1-F1
#
_entry.id   AF-A0A7S7NKC1-F1
#
_cell.length_a   1.000
_cell.length_b   1.000
_cell.length_c   1.000
_cell.angle_alpha   90.00
_cell.angle_beta   90.00
_cell.angle_gamma   90.00
#
_symmetry.space_group_name_H-M   'P 1'
#
loop_
_entity.id
_entity.type
_entity.pdbx_description
1 polymer ?
#
loop_
_entity_poly.entity_id
_entity_poly.type
_entity_poly.pdbx_seq_one_letter_code
_entity_poly.pdbx_strand_id
1 'polypeptide(L)'
;MPQDLDHLQGTWLVTSLELDGQSLPESLHAEARITVTGPRFQSTGMGAVYEGTLRLDETQTPAHLDMHFEAGPETGNTNLAIYELAGATWRLCLATRGNTRPTSFATTPGSGIALETLTRDTPGASARQPAEATPVPEPSPSAGEPVTELGGKWTMVSGIVDGKQLDPSTAGFVKRVTQGSKTTISAGPQTMLQFEFTADPSASPKAIDYRHTAGPIKGKTQLGIYEFEGALLRIHMAAAGEARPTEFTPPPGSKSSFTIWKKA
;
A
#
# COMPACT_ATOMS: atom_id res chain seq x y z
N MET A 1 27.87 11.75 25.13
CA MET A 1 27.52 10.40 24.66
C MET A 1 26.79 10.58 23.34
N PRO A 2 26.93 9.67 22.36
CA PRO A 2 26.11 9.74 21.15
C PRO A 2 24.64 9.71 21.58
N GLN A 3 23.82 10.58 21.00
CA GLN A 3 22.37 10.51 21.20
C GLN A 3 21.83 9.36 20.33
N ASP A 4 20.74 8.72 20.73
CA ASP A 4 20.06 7.71 19.91
C ASP A 4 19.70 8.25 18.53
N LEU A 5 19.54 9.57 18.40
CA LEU A 5 19.36 10.23 17.12
C LEU A 5 20.56 10.02 16.18
N ASP A 6 21.80 10.02 16.70
CA ASP A 6 23.01 9.72 15.92
C ASP A 6 22.99 8.27 15.42
N HIS A 7 22.48 7.36 16.25
CA HIS A 7 22.32 5.96 15.88
C HIS A 7 21.16 5.77 14.89
N LEU A 8 20.09 6.56 14.96
CA LEU A 8 18.98 6.48 14.01
C LEU A 8 19.32 7.03 12.62
N GLN A 9 20.44 7.73 12.43
CA GLN A 9 20.80 8.27 11.12
C GLN A 9 20.88 7.18 10.03
N GLY A 10 20.38 7.52 8.84
CA GLY A 10 20.37 6.64 7.67
C GLY A 10 18.98 6.10 7.33
N THR A 11 18.95 5.07 6.50
CA THR A 11 17.71 4.48 5.99
C THR A 11 17.38 3.19 6.73
N TRP A 12 16.11 3.05 7.08
CA TRP A 12 15.53 1.92 7.79
C TRP A 12 14.41 1.32 6.97
N LEU A 13 14.42 0.00 6.82
CA LEU A 13 13.41 -0.76 6.09
C LEU A 13 12.40 -1.31 7.07
N VAL A 14 11.11 -1.09 6.83
CA VAL A 14 10.06 -1.67 7.67
C VAL A 14 9.95 -3.15 7.32
N THR A 15 10.13 -3.99 8.34
CA THR A 15 10.06 -5.46 8.23
C THR A 15 8.77 -6.02 8.82
N SER A 16 8.18 -5.31 9.78
CA SER A 16 6.89 -5.64 10.36
C SER A 16 6.11 -4.38 10.66
N LEU A 17 4.80 -4.42 10.39
CA LEU A 17 3.88 -3.37 10.73
C LEU A 17 2.59 -3.99 11.26
N GLU A 18 2.14 -3.52 12.42
CA GLU A 18 0.89 -3.91 13.05
C GLU A 18 0.09 -2.67 13.37
N LEU A 19 -1.20 -2.67 13.06
CA LEU A 19 -2.11 -1.56 13.33
C LEU A 19 -3.37 -2.10 13.99
N ASP A 20 -3.77 -1.51 15.12
CA ASP A 20 -5.01 -1.89 15.82
C ASP A 20 -5.13 -3.42 16.06
N GLY A 21 -4.06 -4.06 16.50
CA GLY A 21 -4.00 -5.51 16.75
C GLY A 21 -3.92 -6.38 15.50
N GLN A 22 -3.82 -5.78 14.31
CA GLN A 22 -3.76 -6.50 13.04
C GLN A 22 -2.40 -6.32 12.38
N SER A 23 -1.66 -7.43 12.22
CA SER A 23 -0.42 -7.44 11.45
C SER A 23 -0.76 -7.18 9.98
N LEU A 24 -0.20 -6.10 9.44
CA LEU A 24 -0.35 -5.79 8.03
C LEU A 24 0.51 -6.76 7.20
N PRO A 25 -0.01 -7.28 6.08
CA PRO A 25 0.75 -8.18 5.24
C PRO A 25 2.01 -7.50 4.70
N GLU A 26 3.11 -8.27 4.59
CA GLU A 26 4.43 -7.81 4.14
C GLU A 26 4.36 -6.99 2.84
N SER A 27 3.45 -7.34 1.93
CA SER A 27 3.25 -6.61 0.69
C SER A 27 2.85 -5.13 0.85
N LEU A 28 2.32 -4.73 2.01
CA LEU A 28 1.95 -3.34 2.30
C LEU A 28 3.12 -2.52 2.85
N HIS A 29 4.08 -3.15 3.53
CA HIS A 29 5.23 -2.47 4.15
C HIS A 29 6.59 -2.86 3.58
N ALA A 30 6.66 -3.78 2.61
CA ALA A 30 7.91 -4.25 2.01
C ALA A 30 8.74 -3.15 1.34
N GLU A 31 8.08 -2.13 0.78
CA GLU A 31 8.77 -0.96 0.21
C GLU A 31 8.88 0.20 1.21
N ALA A 32 8.28 0.04 2.39
CA ALA A 32 8.23 1.08 3.40
C ALA A 32 9.61 1.30 4.00
N ARG A 33 10.03 2.56 3.98
CA ARG A 33 11.34 2.97 4.46
C ARG A 33 11.22 4.30 5.20
N ILE A 34 11.96 4.40 6.29
CA ILE A 34 12.14 5.64 7.02
C ILE A 34 13.59 6.07 6.87
N THR A 35 13.81 7.25 6.31
CA THR A 35 15.12 7.87 6.24
C THR A 35 15.22 8.97 7.29
N VAL A 36 16.25 8.92 8.11
CA VAL A 36 16.52 9.92 9.14
C VAL A 36 17.79 10.68 8.77
N THR A 37 17.69 12.01 8.76
CA THR A 37 18.80 12.93 8.43
C THR A 37 18.77 14.11 9.39
N GLY A 38 19.76 14.18 10.28
CA GLY A 38 19.71 15.03 11.46
C GLY A 38 18.46 14.73 12.28
N PRO A 39 17.70 15.75 12.72
CA PRO A 39 16.43 15.55 13.42
C PRO A 39 15.25 15.28 12.47
N ARG A 40 15.45 15.25 11.15
CA ARG A 40 14.36 15.09 10.18
C ARG A 40 14.15 13.63 9.84
N PHE A 41 12.90 13.23 9.70
CA PHE A 41 12.54 11.94 9.13
C PHE A 41 11.74 12.13 7.84
N GLN A 42 11.88 11.15 6.96
CA GLN A 42 11.06 10.99 5.78
C GLN A 42 10.61 9.53 5.70
N SER A 43 9.31 9.29 5.80
CA SER A 43 8.70 7.97 5.61
C SER A 43 8.10 7.88 4.21
N THR A 44 8.47 6.82 3.49
CA THR A 44 8.02 6.55 2.11
C THR A 44 7.69 5.07 1.95
N GLY A 45 6.98 4.70 0.88
CA GLY A 45 6.67 3.30 0.57
C GLY A 45 5.35 2.77 1.15
N MET A 46 4.71 3.52 2.06
CA MET A 46 3.35 3.27 2.57
C MET A 46 2.26 4.05 1.79
N GLY A 47 2.56 4.47 0.56
CA GLY A 47 1.64 5.23 -0.31
C GLY A 47 1.87 6.75 -0.29
N ALA A 48 1.71 7.40 0.88
CA ALA A 48 2.02 8.83 1.03
C ALA A 48 3.46 9.02 1.52
N VAL A 49 4.06 10.14 1.10
CA VAL A 49 5.32 10.60 1.69
C VAL A 49 4.98 11.44 2.91
N TYR A 50 5.55 11.06 4.04
CA TYR A 50 5.47 11.82 5.28
C TYR A 50 6.84 12.40 5.58
N GLU A 51 6.88 13.68 5.90
CA GLU A 51 8.12 14.35 6.31
C GLU A 51 7.87 15.07 7.62
N GLY A 52 8.92 15.17 8.42
CA GLY A 52 8.78 15.77 9.74
C GLY A 52 10.06 15.75 10.55
N THR A 53 9.90 16.02 11.84
CA THR A 53 11.01 16.03 12.80
C THR A 53 10.79 15.01 13.92
N LEU A 54 11.88 14.38 14.33
CA LEU A 54 11.96 13.47 15.45
C LEU A 54 12.50 14.20 16.68
N ARG A 55 11.88 13.94 17.84
CA ARG A 55 12.41 14.33 19.15
C ARG A 55 12.47 13.10 20.04
N LEU A 56 13.68 12.75 20.48
CA LEU A 56 13.95 11.59 21.31
C LEU A 56 14.16 12.02 22.76
N ASP A 57 13.68 11.20 23.69
CA ASP A 57 13.96 11.28 25.11
C ASP A 57 14.32 9.90 25.65
N GLU A 58 15.62 9.65 25.73
CA GLU A 58 16.28 8.41 26.17
C GLU A 58 16.18 8.21 27.69
N THR A 59 15.78 9.23 28.45
CA THR A 59 15.74 9.15 29.92
C THR A 59 14.52 8.38 30.44
N GLN A 60 13.59 8.05 29.55
CA GLN A 60 12.34 7.36 29.85
C GLN A 60 12.47 5.85 29.58
N THR A 61 11.66 5.04 30.26
CA THR A 61 11.64 3.58 30.05
C THR A 61 10.20 3.11 29.91
N PRO A 62 9.75 2.70 28.69
CA PRO A 62 10.48 2.72 27.41
C PRO A 62 10.89 4.12 26.92
N ALA A 63 11.91 4.22 26.06
CA ALA A 63 12.37 5.51 25.54
C ALA A 63 11.29 6.19 24.69
N HIS A 64 11.16 7.51 24.82
CA HIS A 64 10.09 8.27 24.16
C HIS A 64 10.57 8.86 22.83
N LEU A 65 9.71 8.80 21.83
CA LEU A 65 9.90 9.46 20.53
C LEU A 65 8.66 10.28 20.17
N ASP A 66 8.85 11.53 19.76
CA ASP A 66 7.80 12.35 19.18
C ASP A 66 8.08 12.54 17.69
N MET A 67 7.07 12.25 16.86
CA MET A 67 7.13 12.42 15.42
C MET A 67 6.19 13.55 15.02
N HIS A 68 6.75 14.73 14.79
CA HIS A 68 6.00 15.88 14.30
C HIS A 68 5.99 15.89 12.78
N PHE A 69 4.81 15.88 12.16
CA PHE A 69 4.66 15.83 10.71
C PHE A 69 4.58 17.24 10.13
N GLU A 70 5.53 17.58 9.27
CA GLU A 70 5.60 18.85 8.52
C GLU A 70 5.00 18.72 7.11
N ALA A 71 4.96 17.51 6.55
CA ALA A 71 4.35 17.23 5.25
C ALA A 71 3.63 15.87 5.21
N GLY A 72 2.63 15.76 4.35
CA GLY A 72 1.80 14.58 4.16
C GLY A 72 0.38 14.74 4.75
N PRO A 73 -0.46 13.69 4.66
CA PRO A 73 -1.84 13.72 5.18
C PRO A 73 -1.96 14.14 6.66
N GLU A 74 -0.92 13.88 7.46
CA GLU A 74 -0.86 14.18 8.90
C GLU A 74 -0.15 15.52 9.20
N THR A 75 0.02 16.40 8.21
CA THR A 75 0.71 17.69 8.40
C THR A 75 0.12 18.48 9.57
N GLY A 76 0.98 18.90 10.50
CA GLY A 76 0.63 19.65 11.70
C GLY A 76 0.34 18.77 12.92
N ASN A 77 0.18 17.46 12.75
CA ASN A 77 -0.02 16.52 13.85
C ASN A 77 1.33 16.05 14.44
N THR A 78 1.28 15.62 15.70
CA THR A 78 2.43 14.99 16.38
C THR A 78 2.00 13.64 16.93
N ASN A 79 2.59 12.56 16.42
CA ASN A 79 2.37 11.23 16.96
C ASN A 79 3.34 10.99 18.12
N LEU A 80 2.78 10.59 19.26
CA LEU A 80 3.54 10.21 20.44
C LEU A 80 3.86 8.73 20.38
N ALA A 81 5.15 8.40 20.53
CA ALA A 81 5.64 7.05 20.37
C ALA A 81 6.60 6.65 21.49
N ILE A 82 6.80 5.34 21.61
CA ILE A 82 7.94 4.77 22.31
C ILE A 82 8.80 4.03 21.30
N TYR A 83 10.09 3.97 21.55
CA TYR A 83 11.01 3.26 20.69
C TYR A 83 12.05 2.47 21.47
N GLU A 84 12.62 1.50 20.78
CA GLU A 84 13.76 0.73 21.24
C GLU A 84 14.73 0.56 20.07
N LEU A 85 16.00 0.85 20.32
CA LEU A 85 17.05 0.73 19.33
C LEU A 85 18.07 -0.31 19.79
N ALA A 86 18.15 -1.41 19.05
CA ALA A 86 19.06 -2.53 19.31
C ALA A 86 19.93 -2.76 18.08
N GLY A 87 21.03 -2.01 17.97
CA GLY A 87 22.02 -2.13 16.90
C GLY A 87 21.45 -1.80 15.51
N ALA A 88 21.13 -2.83 14.74
CA ALA A 88 20.54 -2.72 13.40
C ALA A 88 19.01 -2.89 13.39
N THR A 89 18.38 -3.08 14.55
CA THR A 89 16.93 -3.21 14.69
C THR A 89 16.37 -2.01 15.44
N TRP A 90 15.35 -1.39 14.87
CA TRP A 90 14.62 -0.28 15.48
C TRP A 90 13.15 -0.69 15.61
N ARG A 91 12.64 -0.70 16.84
CA ARG A 91 11.24 -0.97 17.13
C ARG A 91 10.56 0.32 17.55
N LEU A 92 9.41 0.60 16.98
CA LEU A 92 8.66 1.84 17.16
C LEU A 92 7.20 1.51 17.44
N CYS A 93 6.63 2.03 18.52
CA CYS A 93 5.21 1.90 18.83
C CYS A 93 4.61 3.29 19.00
N LEU A 94 3.70 3.69 18.11
CA LEU A 94 3.18 5.05 18.03
C LEU A 94 1.66 5.11 18.07
N ALA A 95 1.13 6.14 18.72
CA ALA A 95 -0.29 6.47 18.63
C ALA A 95 -0.57 7.15 17.28
N THR A 96 -1.32 6.47 16.42
CA THR A 96 -1.80 6.99 15.13
C THR A 96 -3.07 7.83 15.27
N ARG A 97 -3.81 7.65 16.38
CA ARG A 97 -5.02 8.39 16.71
C ARG A 97 -5.01 8.75 18.20
N GLY A 98 -5.11 10.04 18.50
CA GLY A 98 -5.15 10.57 19.87
C GLY A 98 -3.79 11.01 20.42
N ASN A 99 -3.81 11.50 21.67
CA ASN A 99 -2.67 12.17 22.30
C ASN A 99 -2.06 11.35 23.46
N THR A 100 -2.33 10.05 23.49
CA THR A 100 -1.86 9.17 24.57
C THR A 100 -0.68 8.36 24.07
N ARG A 101 0.49 8.57 24.69
CA ARG A 101 1.70 7.81 24.36
C ARG A 101 1.52 6.33 24.75
N PRO A 102 1.85 5.36 23.88
CA PRO A 102 1.90 3.96 24.26
C PRO A 102 2.87 3.72 25.41
N THR A 103 2.54 2.82 26.33
CA THR A 103 3.42 2.46 27.46
C THR A 103 4.11 1.11 27.28
N SER A 104 3.72 0.34 26.26
CA SER A 104 4.29 -0.95 25.90
C SER A 104 4.28 -1.18 24.38
N PHE A 105 5.17 -2.05 23.90
CA PHE A 105 5.26 -2.44 22.49
C PHE A 105 4.20 -3.48 22.14
N ALA A 106 2.93 -3.08 22.22
CA ALA A 106 1.80 -3.92 21.89
C ALA A 106 0.70 -3.07 21.26
N THR A 107 -0.01 -3.63 20.29
CA THR A 107 -1.24 -3.03 19.79
C THR A 107 -2.43 -3.88 20.20
N THR A 108 -3.58 -3.25 20.40
CA THR A 108 -4.85 -3.94 20.66
C THR A 108 -5.93 -3.45 19.69
N PRO A 109 -6.93 -4.29 19.37
CA PRO A 109 -8.03 -3.90 18.49
C PRO A 109 -8.69 -2.59 18.90
N GLY A 110 -8.64 -1.58 18.01
CA GLY A 110 -9.25 -0.26 18.21
C GLY A 110 -8.48 0.69 19.13
N SER A 111 -7.24 0.38 19.49
CA SER A 111 -6.38 1.23 20.33
C SER A 111 -5.89 2.51 19.65
N GLY A 112 -5.90 2.55 18.31
CA GLY A 112 -5.25 3.58 17.52
C GLY A 112 -3.73 3.50 17.56
N ILE A 113 -3.15 2.36 17.94
CA ILE A 113 -1.71 2.17 18.07
C ILE A 113 -1.18 1.40 16.87
N ALA A 114 -0.06 1.87 16.31
CA ALA A 114 0.74 1.14 15.34
C ALA A 114 2.07 0.69 15.96
N LEU A 115 2.46 -0.55 15.72
CA LEU A 115 3.75 -1.12 16.09
C LEU A 115 4.52 -1.46 14.82
N GLU A 116 5.69 -0.85 14.68
CA GLU A 116 6.59 -1.04 13.54
C GLU A 116 7.90 -1.66 14.02
N THR A 117 8.46 -2.55 13.21
CA THR A 117 9.82 -3.06 13.37
C THR A 117 10.58 -2.78 12.10
N LEU A 118 11.71 -2.10 12.24
CA LEU A 118 12.55 -1.67 11.15
C LEU A 118 13.97 -2.25 11.30
N THR A 119 14.61 -2.52 10.17
CA THR A 119 16.01 -2.93 10.12
C THR A 119 16.83 -1.95 9.30
N ARG A 120 18.09 -1.73 9.70
CA ARG A 120 18.96 -0.78 9.01
C ARG A 120 19.27 -1.26 7.60
N ASP A 121 19.07 -0.38 6.61
CA ASP A 121 19.51 -0.61 5.25
C ASP A 121 21.04 -0.52 5.20
N THR A 122 21.69 -1.67 5.16
CA THR A 122 23.15 -1.77 5.00
C THR A 122 23.47 -2.31 3.61
N PRO A 123 24.37 -1.67 2.85
CA PRO A 123 24.85 -2.22 1.59
C PRO A 123 25.57 -3.55 1.88
N GLY A 124 24.87 -4.66 1.68
CA GLY A 124 25.36 -6.01 1.98
C GLY A 124 24.37 -6.93 2.68
N ALA A 125 23.38 -6.41 3.41
CA ALA A 125 22.33 -7.23 4.04
C ALA A 125 21.15 -7.53 3.08
N SER A 126 21.03 -6.76 1.99
CA SER A 126 20.07 -6.98 0.90
C SER A 126 20.63 -7.88 -0.23
N ALA A 127 21.65 -8.69 0.07
CA ALA A 127 22.13 -9.75 -0.80
C ALA A 127 21.38 -11.07 -0.53
N ARG A 128 20.04 -11.03 -0.60
CA ARG A 128 19.26 -12.23 -0.91
C ARG A 128 18.82 -12.10 -2.37
N GLN A 129 19.75 -12.53 -3.22
CA GLN A 129 19.67 -12.82 -4.65
C GLN A 129 18.32 -12.55 -5.35
N PRO A 130 18.29 -11.62 -6.34
CA PRO A 130 17.28 -11.64 -7.38
C PRO A 130 17.43 -12.95 -8.16
N ALA A 131 16.38 -13.78 -8.18
CA ALA A 131 16.33 -14.88 -9.14
C ALA A 131 16.31 -14.27 -10.54
N GLU A 132 17.38 -14.57 -11.28
CA GLU A 132 17.71 -14.21 -12.65
C GLU A 132 16.48 -14.23 -13.59
N ALA A 133 16.02 -13.05 -14.00
CA ALA A 133 15.08 -12.91 -15.10
C ALA A 133 15.87 -12.73 -16.40
N THR A 134 15.88 -13.77 -17.23
CA THR A 134 16.23 -13.68 -18.66
C THR A 134 15.49 -12.52 -19.35
N PRO A 135 16.11 -11.86 -20.35
CA PRO A 135 15.46 -10.77 -21.07
C PRO A 135 14.34 -11.33 -21.94
N VAL A 136 13.10 -10.92 -21.66
CA VAL A 136 11.92 -11.16 -22.51
C VAL A 136 11.55 -9.82 -23.14
N PRO A 137 11.33 -9.75 -24.47
CA PRO A 137 11.36 -8.50 -25.24
C PRO A 137 10.21 -7.57 -24.88
N GLU A 138 10.45 -6.25 -24.99
CA GLU A 138 9.41 -5.22 -24.98
C GLU A 138 8.31 -5.55 -25.99
N PRO A 139 7.02 -5.56 -25.61
CA PRO A 139 5.96 -5.47 -26.60
C PRO A 139 5.80 -4.01 -27.02
N SER A 140 5.90 -3.80 -28.33
CA SER A 140 5.57 -2.57 -29.06
C SER A 140 4.21 -1.97 -28.63
N PRO A 141 4.04 -0.64 -28.71
CA PRO A 141 2.78 0.01 -28.37
C PRO A 141 1.76 -0.24 -29.49
N SER A 142 0.80 -1.14 -29.25
CA SER A 142 -0.43 -1.16 -30.06
C SER A 142 -1.43 -0.22 -29.43
N ALA A 143 -1.68 0.90 -30.11
CA ALA A 143 -2.68 1.90 -29.75
C ALA A 143 -4.09 1.29 -29.77
N GLY A 144 -4.66 1.06 -28.59
CA GLY A 144 -6.10 1.06 -28.38
C GLY A 144 -6.48 2.42 -27.79
N GLU A 145 -7.43 3.13 -28.42
CA GLU A 145 -7.94 4.42 -27.93
C GLU A 145 -8.34 4.33 -26.45
N PRO A 146 -8.17 5.40 -25.65
CA PRO A 146 -8.57 5.38 -24.25
C PRO A 146 -10.07 5.16 -24.17
N VAL A 147 -10.48 3.98 -23.69
CA VAL A 147 -11.87 3.58 -23.58
C VAL A 147 -12.58 4.52 -22.58
N THR A 148 -13.27 5.53 -23.13
CA THR A 148 -13.88 6.63 -22.37
C THR A 148 -14.97 6.15 -21.41
N GLU A 149 -15.58 5.00 -21.68
CA GLU A 149 -16.66 4.41 -20.87
C GLU A 149 -16.18 4.03 -19.45
N LEU A 150 -14.89 3.67 -19.28
CA LEU A 150 -14.29 3.34 -17.99
C LEU A 150 -13.86 4.58 -17.19
N GLY A 151 -13.89 5.75 -17.84
CA GLY A 151 -13.57 7.05 -17.28
C GLY A 151 -14.58 7.54 -16.24
N GLY A 152 -14.09 8.30 -15.26
CA GLY A 152 -14.90 8.93 -14.22
C GLY A 152 -14.66 8.35 -12.84
N LYS A 153 -15.52 8.77 -11.89
CA LYS A 153 -15.49 8.33 -10.50
C LYS A 153 -16.48 7.18 -10.31
N TRP A 154 -16.06 6.18 -9.58
CA TRP A 154 -16.81 4.97 -9.30
C TRP A 154 -16.70 4.63 -7.82
N THR A 155 -17.73 4.05 -7.26
CA THR A 155 -17.77 3.51 -5.89
C THR A 155 -17.91 1.99 -5.97
N MET A 156 -17.12 1.24 -5.20
CA MET A 156 -17.25 -0.21 -5.18
C MET A 156 -18.56 -0.61 -4.49
N VAL A 157 -19.30 -1.50 -5.13
CA VAL A 157 -20.54 -2.08 -4.60
C VAL A 157 -20.25 -3.42 -3.93
N SER A 158 -19.37 -4.21 -4.54
CA SER A 158 -18.98 -5.53 -4.05
C SER A 158 -17.60 -5.89 -4.59
N GLY A 159 -16.83 -6.65 -3.83
CA GLY A 159 -15.51 -7.11 -4.25
C GLY A 159 -15.14 -8.42 -3.58
N ILE A 160 -14.56 -9.32 -4.34
CA ILE A 160 -13.84 -10.50 -3.87
C ILE A 160 -12.37 -10.24 -4.17
N VAL A 161 -11.51 -10.34 -3.16
CA VAL A 161 -10.06 -10.18 -3.30
C VAL A 161 -9.40 -11.38 -2.62
N ASP A 162 -8.52 -12.07 -3.33
CA ASP A 162 -7.88 -13.31 -2.85
C ASP A 162 -8.89 -14.36 -2.34
N GLY A 163 -10.02 -14.48 -3.05
CA GLY A 163 -11.11 -15.39 -2.69
C GLY A 163 -11.91 -14.98 -1.44
N LYS A 164 -11.61 -13.83 -0.82
CA LYS A 164 -12.35 -13.29 0.33
C LYS A 164 -13.31 -12.20 -0.11
N GLN A 165 -14.57 -12.35 0.29
CA GLN A 165 -15.59 -11.31 0.11
C GLN A 165 -15.24 -10.10 0.99
N LEU A 166 -15.14 -8.93 0.38
CA LEU A 166 -15.01 -7.67 1.09
C LEU A 166 -16.33 -7.36 1.81
N ASP A 167 -16.21 -6.85 3.04
CA ASP A 167 -17.37 -6.38 3.79
C ASP A 167 -18.05 -5.21 3.05
N PRO A 168 -19.40 -5.14 3.02
CA PRO A 168 -20.13 -4.07 2.33
C PRO A 168 -19.77 -2.65 2.80
N SER A 169 -19.44 -2.48 4.08
CA SER A 169 -19.04 -1.18 4.64
C SER A 169 -17.67 -0.74 4.12
N THR A 170 -16.74 -1.69 3.96
CA THR A 170 -15.43 -1.46 3.33
C THR A 170 -15.59 -1.20 1.83
N ALA A 171 -16.41 -1.98 1.12
CA ALA A 171 -16.66 -1.79 -0.31
C ALA A 171 -17.19 -0.38 -0.62
N GLY A 172 -18.19 0.10 0.13
CA GLY A 172 -18.73 1.46 -0.06
C GLY A 172 -17.73 2.59 0.20
N PHE A 173 -16.64 2.31 0.91
CA PHE A 173 -15.56 3.25 1.18
C PHE A 173 -14.50 3.29 0.07
N VAL A 174 -14.48 2.29 -0.81
CA VAL A 174 -13.54 2.18 -1.93
C VAL A 174 -14.05 2.96 -3.13
N LYS A 175 -13.24 3.91 -3.60
CA LYS A 175 -13.46 4.74 -4.77
C LYS A 175 -12.44 4.42 -5.85
N ARG A 176 -12.89 4.35 -7.09
CA ARG A 176 -12.06 4.23 -8.28
C ARG A 176 -12.22 5.51 -9.11
N VAL A 177 -11.11 6.20 -9.36
CA VAL A 177 -11.08 7.42 -10.16
C VAL A 177 -10.24 7.14 -11.40
N THR A 178 -10.87 7.17 -12.56
CA THR A 178 -10.24 6.93 -13.85
C THR A 178 -10.17 8.22 -14.65
N GLN A 179 -8.96 8.62 -15.05
CA GLN A 179 -8.68 9.79 -15.87
C GLN A 179 -7.78 9.38 -17.04
N GLY A 180 -8.33 9.38 -18.26
CA GLY A 180 -7.64 8.80 -19.42
C GLY A 180 -7.36 7.31 -19.21
N SER A 181 -6.13 6.88 -19.44
CA SER A 181 -5.66 5.51 -19.19
C SER A 181 -5.25 5.27 -17.73
N LYS A 182 -5.18 6.31 -16.88
CA LYS A 182 -4.72 6.20 -15.49
C LYS A 182 -5.91 6.01 -14.56
N THR A 183 -5.82 4.99 -13.71
CA THR A 183 -6.81 4.71 -12.67
C THR A 183 -6.15 4.72 -11.30
N THR A 184 -6.82 5.36 -10.35
CA THR A 184 -6.48 5.33 -8.92
C THR A 184 -7.63 4.70 -8.16
N ILE A 185 -7.35 3.67 -7.36
CA ILE A 185 -8.29 3.08 -6.42
C ILE A 185 -7.88 3.50 -5.01
N SER A 186 -8.82 4.03 -4.23
CA SER A 186 -8.61 4.56 -2.88
C SER A 186 -9.68 4.03 -1.94
N ALA A 187 -9.33 3.70 -0.70
CA ALA A 187 -10.29 3.47 0.38
C ALA A 187 -10.29 4.72 1.27
N GLY A 188 -11.31 5.56 1.14
CA GLY A 188 -11.35 6.89 1.78
C GLY A 188 -10.14 7.76 1.40
N PRO A 189 -9.35 8.27 2.36
CA PRO A 189 -8.17 9.10 2.07
C PRO A 189 -6.96 8.30 1.58
N GLN A 190 -6.94 6.97 1.76
CA GLN A 190 -5.79 6.13 1.42
C GLN A 190 -5.86 5.64 -0.02
N THR A 191 -4.80 5.84 -0.81
CA THR A 191 -4.69 5.23 -2.15
C THR A 191 -4.20 3.80 -2.03
N MET A 192 -4.97 2.84 -2.54
CA MET A 192 -4.65 1.42 -2.51
C MET A 192 -3.83 0.99 -3.72
N LEU A 193 -4.27 1.36 -4.92
CA LEU A 193 -3.69 0.92 -6.18
C LEU A 193 -3.68 2.07 -7.17
N GLN A 194 -2.63 2.13 -7.98
CA GLN A 194 -2.62 2.96 -9.17
C GLN A 194 -2.13 2.12 -10.34
N PHE A 195 -2.81 2.22 -11.47
CA PHE A 195 -2.45 1.49 -12.66
C PHE A 195 -2.83 2.28 -13.90
N GLU A 196 -2.05 2.05 -14.95
CA GLU A 196 -2.47 2.37 -16.31
C GLU A 196 -3.19 1.15 -16.86
N PHE A 197 -4.26 1.35 -17.60
CA PHE A 197 -4.98 0.25 -18.24
C PHE A 197 -5.04 0.40 -19.75
N THR A 198 -5.06 -0.75 -20.42
CA THR A 198 -5.48 -0.90 -21.81
C THR A 198 -6.70 -1.80 -21.84
N ALA A 199 -7.68 -1.49 -22.68
CA ALA A 199 -8.89 -2.29 -22.81
C ALA A 199 -9.18 -2.57 -24.27
N ASP A 200 -9.61 -3.79 -24.54
CA ASP A 200 -10.07 -4.24 -25.86
C ASP A 200 -11.56 -4.59 -25.76
N PRO A 201 -12.45 -3.66 -26.16
CA PRO A 201 -13.89 -3.87 -26.14
C PRO A 201 -14.37 -4.83 -27.24
N SER A 202 -13.52 -5.19 -28.20
CA SER A 202 -13.85 -6.12 -29.29
C SER A 202 -13.64 -7.59 -28.92
N ALA A 203 -12.85 -7.86 -27.88
CA ALA A 203 -12.70 -9.19 -27.30
C ALA A 203 -13.99 -9.68 -26.63
N SER A 204 -14.18 -11.00 -26.58
CA SER A 204 -15.33 -11.64 -25.94
C SER A 204 -14.87 -12.78 -25.01
N PRO A 205 -14.91 -12.60 -23.68
CA PRO A 205 -15.33 -11.39 -22.94
C PRO A 205 -14.41 -10.18 -23.18
N LYS A 206 -14.91 -8.96 -22.96
CA LYS A 206 -14.10 -7.74 -23.18
C LYS A 206 -12.86 -7.79 -22.29
N ALA A 207 -11.70 -7.50 -22.87
CA ALA A 207 -10.43 -7.66 -22.20
C ALA A 207 -9.96 -6.35 -21.59
N ILE A 208 -9.33 -6.41 -20.42
CA ILE A 208 -8.67 -5.27 -19.78
C ILE A 208 -7.36 -5.71 -19.14
N ASP A 209 -6.32 -4.91 -19.32
CA ASP A 209 -4.98 -5.17 -18.79
C ASP A 209 -4.57 -4.02 -17.90
N TYR A 210 -4.10 -4.33 -16.70
CA TYR A 210 -3.62 -3.34 -15.75
C TYR A 210 -2.12 -3.42 -15.63
N ARG A 211 -1.45 -2.32 -15.95
CA ARG A 211 -0.04 -2.11 -15.64
C ARG A 211 0.05 -1.28 -14.37
N HIS A 212 0.48 -1.90 -13.28
CA HIS A 212 0.49 -1.23 -11.98
C HIS A 212 1.61 -0.19 -11.90
N THR A 213 1.22 1.07 -11.68
CA THR A 213 2.15 2.19 -11.52
C THR A 213 2.39 2.53 -10.04
N ALA A 214 1.52 2.07 -9.14
CA ALA A 214 1.72 2.07 -7.69
C ALA A 214 0.93 0.94 -7.00
N GLY A 215 1.33 0.58 -5.77
CA GLY A 215 0.74 -0.48 -4.97
C GLY A 215 1.59 -1.77 -4.94
N PRO A 216 1.14 -2.81 -4.23
CA PRO A 216 1.92 -4.01 -3.86
C PRO A 216 2.42 -4.86 -5.02
N ILE A 217 1.94 -4.61 -6.23
CA ILE A 217 2.33 -5.31 -7.46
C ILE A 217 2.80 -4.33 -8.53
N LYS A 218 3.35 -3.18 -8.13
CA LYS A 218 3.92 -2.17 -9.04
C LYS A 218 4.88 -2.79 -10.04
N GLY A 219 4.78 -2.36 -11.29
CA GLY A 219 5.56 -2.89 -12.42
C GLY A 219 5.02 -4.20 -12.96
N LYS A 220 4.15 -4.92 -12.23
CA LYS A 220 3.48 -6.11 -12.76
C LYS A 220 2.27 -5.75 -13.59
N THR A 221 1.92 -6.69 -14.46
CA THR A 221 0.71 -6.65 -15.27
C THR A 221 -0.29 -7.66 -14.74
N GLN A 222 -1.54 -7.24 -14.56
CA GLN A 222 -2.66 -8.14 -14.36
C GLN A 222 -3.50 -8.17 -15.64
N LEU A 223 -3.90 -9.37 -16.03
CA LEU A 223 -4.83 -9.58 -17.14
C LEU A 223 -6.22 -9.82 -16.56
N GLY A 224 -7.23 -9.22 -17.17
CA GLY A 224 -8.59 -9.32 -16.69
C GLY A 224 -9.63 -9.22 -17.78
N ILE A 225 -10.88 -9.37 -17.37
CA ILE A 225 -12.02 -9.13 -18.23
C ILE A 225 -12.94 -8.12 -17.56
N TYR A 226 -13.67 -7.37 -18.37
CA TYR A 226 -14.65 -6.43 -17.88
C TYR A 226 -15.96 -6.52 -18.65
N GLU A 227 -17.05 -6.15 -18.00
CA GLU A 227 -18.34 -5.98 -18.66
C GLU A 227 -19.14 -4.86 -18.00
N PHE A 228 -20.11 -4.33 -18.73
CA PHE A 228 -21.13 -3.46 -18.16
C PHE A 228 -22.43 -4.23 -18.08
N GLU A 229 -22.94 -4.41 -16.87
CA GLU A 229 -24.32 -4.87 -16.65
C GLU A 229 -25.16 -3.66 -16.24
N GLY A 230 -25.84 -3.06 -17.22
CA GLY A 230 -26.57 -1.81 -17.03
C GLY A 230 -25.63 -0.67 -16.60
N ALA A 231 -25.83 -0.15 -15.39
CA ALA A 231 -25.01 0.91 -14.81
C ALA A 231 -23.83 0.40 -13.95
N LEU A 232 -23.67 -0.92 -13.83
CA LEU A 232 -22.62 -1.55 -13.05
C LEU A 232 -21.46 -1.97 -13.95
N LEU A 233 -20.26 -1.63 -13.53
CA LEU A 233 -19.02 -2.09 -14.14
C LEU A 233 -18.51 -3.30 -13.34
N ARG A 234 -18.38 -4.45 -14.00
CA ARG A 234 -17.79 -5.65 -13.44
C ARG A 234 -16.40 -5.86 -14.01
N ILE A 235 -15.46 -6.21 -13.14
CA ILE A 235 -14.07 -6.45 -13.52
C ILE A 235 -13.58 -7.69 -12.77
N HIS A 236 -13.10 -8.68 -13.52
CA HIS A 236 -12.39 -9.84 -12.97
C HIS A 236 -10.93 -9.77 -13.41
N MET A 237 -10.02 -9.54 -12.46
CA MET A 237 -8.58 -9.57 -12.70
C MET A 237 -8.01 -10.89 -12.19
N ALA A 238 -7.18 -11.55 -13.00
CA ALA A 238 -6.35 -12.64 -12.52
C ALA A 238 -5.24 -12.11 -11.59
N ALA A 239 -4.61 -13.01 -10.84
CA ALA A 239 -3.42 -12.65 -10.08
C ALA A 239 -2.30 -12.21 -11.04
N ALA A 240 -1.35 -11.41 -10.55
CA ALA A 240 -0.27 -10.90 -11.39
C ALA A 240 0.55 -12.04 -12.01
N GLY A 241 0.66 -12.05 -13.34
CA GLY A 241 1.34 -13.11 -14.10
C GLY A 241 0.50 -14.35 -14.43
N GLU A 242 -0.74 -14.44 -13.94
CA GLU A 242 -1.67 -15.52 -14.29
C GLU A 242 -2.44 -15.23 -15.59
N ALA A 243 -2.99 -16.29 -16.18
CA ALA A 243 -3.77 -16.20 -17.41
C ALA A 243 -5.05 -15.35 -17.23
N ARG A 244 -5.46 -14.67 -18.31
CA ARG A 244 -6.70 -13.87 -18.33
C ARG A 244 -7.90 -14.76 -17.95
N PRO A 245 -8.76 -14.34 -17.01
CA PRO A 245 -9.98 -15.07 -16.70
C PRO A 245 -10.93 -15.08 -17.91
N THR A 246 -11.72 -16.14 -18.06
CA THR A 246 -12.73 -16.26 -19.12
C THR A 246 -14.17 -16.07 -18.63
N GLU A 247 -14.37 -15.99 -17.31
CA GLU A 247 -15.69 -15.91 -16.67
C GLU A 247 -15.65 -14.91 -15.51
N PHE A 248 -16.77 -14.29 -15.15
CA PHE A 248 -16.88 -13.29 -14.08
C PHE A 248 -17.04 -13.89 -12.67
N THR A 249 -16.61 -15.14 -12.48
CA THR A 249 -16.71 -15.86 -11.22
C THR A 249 -15.31 -16.33 -10.79
N PRO A 250 -14.77 -15.85 -9.66
CA PRO A 250 -13.51 -16.37 -9.13
C PRO A 250 -13.65 -17.84 -8.72
N PRO A 251 -12.71 -18.71 -9.11
CA PRO A 251 -12.64 -20.06 -8.57
C PRO A 251 -12.41 -20.02 -7.04
N PRO A 252 -12.98 -20.96 -6.26
CA PRO A 252 -12.69 -21.05 -4.82
C PRO A 252 -11.19 -21.18 -4.55
N GLY A 253 -10.64 -20.32 -3.68
CA GLY A 253 -9.20 -20.31 -3.36
C GLY A 253 -8.31 -19.63 -4.41
N SER A 254 -8.89 -19.07 -5.47
CA SER A 254 -8.16 -18.25 -6.44
C SER A 254 -7.64 -16.96 -5.82
N LYS A 255 -6.43 -16.57 -6.21
CA LYS A 255 -5.85 -15.24 -5.91
C LYS A 255 -6.34 -14.15 -6.88
N SER A 256 -7.37 -14.44 -7.66
CA SER A 256 -8.01 -13.47 -8.54
C SER A 256 -8.92 -12.52 -7.75
N SER A 257 -9.20 -11.38 -8.35
CA SER A 257 -10.10 -10.38 -7.78
C SER A 257 -11.28 -10.15 -8.70
N PHE A 258 -12.50 -10.21 -8.17
CA PHE A 258 -13.72 -9.85 -8.88
C PHE A 258 -14.40 -8.67 -8.19
N THR A 259 -14.61 -7.58 -8.92
CA THR A 259 -15.10 -6.33 -8.36
C THR A 259 -16.25 -5.77 -9.16
N ILE A 260 -17.22 -5.19 -8.47
CA ILE A 260 -18.40 -4.55 -9.03
C ILE A 260 -18.38 -3.09 -8.60
N TRP A 261 -18.49 -2.19 -9.56
CA TRP A 261 -18.41 -0.76 -9.37
C TRP A 261 -19.67 -0.10 -9.91
N LYS A 262 -20.12 0.95 -9.22
CA LYS A 262 -21.19 1.83 -9.69
C LYS A 262 -20.61 3.23 -9.91
N LYS A 263 -20.99 3.87 -11.01
CA LYS A 263 -20.57 5.26 -11.26
C LYS A 263 -21.11 6.18 -10.16
N ALA A 264 -20.25 7.03 -9.61
CA ALA A 264 -20.57 7.95 -8.53
C ALA A 264 -21.19 9.25 -9.05
#